data_AF-A0A1Y2D9H1-F1
#
_entry.id   AF-A0A1Y2D9H1-F1
#
_cell.length_a   1.000
_cell.length_b   1.000
_cell.length_c   1.000
_cell.angle_alpha   90.00
_cell.angle_beta   90.00
_cell.angle_gamma   90.00
#
_symmetry.space_group_name_H-M   'P 1'
#
loop_
_entity.id
_entity.type
_entity.pdbx_description
1 polymer ?
#
loop_
_entity_poly.entity_id
_entity_poly.type
_entity_poly.pdbx_seq_one_letter_code
_entity_poly.pdbx_strand_id
1 'polypeptide(L)'
;MEKFLIWTFTFSWIIQAGVGILYKYDLEMIGRFLMIPLMYIPLIGVLVSGNKLAGMGWKPEIKKYMVEIAGPKVLEQLKEKGLTYGKYIIVSIINCLTYAPLFNMFVAVGEEAGWRGYLYPKLKEKYGKIQGWLYGGIIWSIWHWPIIWFIGYEYGKDYVGFPVVGMLLFCIFTTTSGIICDWLYERTHCIWVPSIIHGAINASATVTLAVTHNAKLYYLVIIDIKG
;
A
#
# COMPACT_ATOMS: atom_id res chain seq x y z
N MET A 1 22.19 -5.73 3.10
CA MET A 1 21.15 -4.68 3.19
C MET A 1 21.36 -3.62 2.12
N GLU A 2 22.57 -3.07 1.99
CA GLU A 2 22.90 -2.04 0.98
C GLU A 2 22.54 -2.44 -0.46
N LYS A 3 23.05 -3.58 -0.96
CA LYS A 3 22.71 -4.08 -2.32
C LYS A 3 21.19 -4.20 -2.55
N PHE A 4 20.45 -4.60 -1.53
CA PHE A 4 18.99 -4.71 -1.60
C PHE A 4 18.36 -3.34 -1.79
N LEU A 5 18.77 -2.35 -1.01
CA LEU A 5 18.25 -0.99 -1.15
C LEU A 5 18.59 -0.41 -2.52
N ILE A 6 19.83 -0.58 -2.99
CA ILE A 6 20.25 -0.08 -4.31
C ILE A 6 19.37 -0.66 -5.41
N TRP A 7 19.20 -1.98 -5.48
CA TRP A 7 18.42 -2.61 -6.54
C TRP A 7 16.92 -2.30 -6.43
N THR A 8 16.35 -2.40 -5.24
CA THR A 8 14.93 -2.12 -5.00
C THR A 8 14.59 -0.68 -5.40
N PHE A 9 15.41 0.29 -5.02
CA PHE A 9 15.16 1.70 -5.33
C PHE A 9 15.41 2.02 -6.80
N THR A 10 16.51 1.52 -7.37
CA THR A 10 16.84 1.78 -8.77
C THR A 10 15.73 1.30 -9.70
N PHE A 11 15.30 0.05 -9.57
CA PHE A 11 14.25 -0.48 -10.44
C PHE A 11 12.90 0.21 -10.22
N SER A 12 12.51 0.43 -8.97
CA SER A 12 11.22 1.07 -8.69
C SER A 12 11.18 2.51 -9.16
N TRP A 13 12.22 3.30 -8.95
CA TRP A 13 12.23 4.70 -9.35
C TRP A 13 12.26 4.88 -10.87
N ILE A 14 12.95 3.99 -11.60
CA ILE A 14 12.89 3.96 -13.07
C ILE A 14 11.45 3.69 -13.54
N ILE A 15 10.78 2.69 -12.96
CA ILE A 15 9.40 2.34 -13.32
C ILE A 15 8.44 3.49 -12.95
N GLN A 16 8.56 4.06 -11.75
CA GLN A 16 7.71 5.17 -11.30
C GLN A 16 7.89 6.43 -12.15
N ALA A 17 9.12 6.74 -12.59
CA ALA A 17 9.36 7.82 -13.54
C ALA A 17 8.69 7.53 -14.89
N GLY A 18 8.78 6.28 -15.38
CA GLY A 18 8.06 5.83 -16.57
C GLY A 18 6.54 5.99 -16.44
N VAL A 19 5.96 5.61 -15.30
CA VAL A 19 4.54 5.83 -14.99
C VAL A 19 4.20 7.32 -15.00
N GLY A 20 5.04 8.17 -14.41
CA GLY A 20 4.89 9.63 -14.46
C GLY A 20 4.84 10.18 -15.89
N ILE A 21 5.68 9.65 -16.78
CA ILE A 21 5.68 10.00 -18.21
C ILE A 21 4.37 9.55 -18.87
N LEU A 22 3.93 8.31 -18.64
CA LEU A 22 2.67 7.80 -19.20
C LEU A 22 1.46 8.64 -18.81
N TYR A 23 1.39 9.07 -17.55
CA TYR A 23 0.33 9.96 -17.06
C TYR A 23 0.37 11.34 -17.72
N LYS A 24 1.53 11.81 -18.18
CA LYS A 24 1.64 13.09 -18.94
C LYS A 24 1.10 12.97 -20.36
N TYR A 25 1.03 11.76 -20.92
CA TYR A 25 0.56 11.48 -22.28
C TYR A 25 -0.84 10.81 -22.28
N ASP A 26 -1.62 10.97 -21.22
CA ASP A 26 -2.97 10.40 -21.06
C ASP A 26 -3.02 8.86 -21.17
N LEU A 27 -1.89 8.19 -20.94
CA LEU A 27 -1.75 6.72 -20.94
C LEU A 27 -1.87 6.16 -19.51
N GLU A 28 -2.76 6.72 -18.70
CA GLU A 28 -2.92 6.36 -17.28
C GLU A 28 -3.19 4.88 -17.07
N MET A 29 -3.99 4.27 -17.95
CA MET A 29 -4.35 2.85 -17.83
C MET A 29 -3.10 1.96 -17.89
N ILE A 30 -2.18 2.25 -18.81
CA ILE A 30 -0.90 1.53 -18.92
C ILE A 30 -0.06 1.77 -17.66
N GLY A 31 -0.02 3.02 -17.19
CA GLY A 31 0.67 3.37 -15.94
C GLY A 31 0.16 2.58 -14.73
N ARG A 32 -1.17 2.40 -14.60
CA ARG A 32 -1.78 1.60 -13.53
C ARG A 32 -1.41 0.12 -13.62
N PHE A 33 -1.33 -0.45 -14.81
CA PHE A 33 -0.89 -1.84 -14.99
C PHE A 33 0.59 -2.04 -14.64
N LEU A 34 1.45 -1.05 -14.89
CA LEU A 34 2.86 -1.10 -14.51
C LEU A 34 3.09 -1.05 -12.98
N MET A 35 2.13 -0.55 -12.21
CA MET A 35 2.21 -0.54 -10.75
C MET A 35 2.09 -1.95 -10.15
N ILE A 36 1.39 -2.89 -10.81
CA ILE A 36 1.22 -4.26 -10.31
C ILE A 36 2.55 -5.01 -10.19
N PRO A 37 3.39 -5.13 -11.24
CA PRO A 37 4.69 -5.78 -11.12
C PRO A 37 5.67 -5.00 -10.24
N LEU A 38 5.49 -3.68 -10.08
CA LEU A 38 6.30 -2.85 -9.19
C LEU A 38 6.20 -3.30 -7.73
N MET A 39 5.06 -3.84 -7.31
CA MET A 39 4.83 -4.40 -5.97
C MET A 39 5.74 -5.60 -5.68
N TYR A 40 6.34 -6.22 -6.69
CA TYR A 40 7.28 -7.34 -6.53
C TYR A 40 8.74 -6.90 -6.49
N ILE A 41 9.05 -5.62 -6.72
CA ILE A 41 10.43 -5.14 -6.78
C ILE A 41 11.18 -5.32 -5.45
N PRO A 42 10.58 -5.13 -4.25
CA PRO A 42 11.28 -5.45 -3.00
C PRO A 42 11.68 -6.92 -2.91
N LEU A 43 10.79 -7.86 -3.24
CA LEU A 43 11.13 -9.29 -3.31
C LEU A 43 12.24 -9.57 -4.34
N ILE A 44 12.15 -9.00 -5.54
CA ILE A 44 13.19 -9.12 -6.58
C ILE A 44 14.51 -8.58 -6.07
N GLY A 45 14.49 -7.44 -5.35
CA GLY A 45 15.63 -6.83 -4.68
C GLY A 45 16.36 -7.78 -3.73
N VAL A 46 15.61 -8.63 -3.00
CA VAL A 46 16.19 -9.68 -2.14
C VAL A 46 16.98 -10.68 -2.98
N LEU A 47 16.37 -11.18 -4.04
CA LEU A 47 16.93 -12.20 -4.93
C LEU A 47 18.18 -11.70 -5.65
N VAL A 48 18.12 -10.53 -6.30
CA VAL A 48 19.27 -9.97 -7.05
C VAL A 48 20.41 -9.55 -6.12
N SER A 49 20.13 -9.38 -4.84
CA SER A 49 21.15 -9.15 -3.81
C SER A 49 21.81 -10.43 -3.29
N GLY A 50 21.47 -11.60 -3.86
CA GLY A 50 22.01 -12.91 -3.49
C GLY A 50 21.45 -13.48 -2.19
N ASN A 51 20.31 -12.99 -1.71
CA ASN A 51 19.71 -13.48 -0.46
C ASN A 51 18.64 -14.54 -0.75
N LYS A 52 18.50 -15.48 0.19
CA LYS A 52 17.54 -16.56 0.08
C LYS A 52 16.16 -16.10 0.56
N LEU A 53 15.12 -16.66 -0.05
CA LEU A 53 13.73 -16.50 0.42
C LEU A 53 13.36 -17.51 1.52
N ALA A 54 14.20 -18.52 1.74
CA ALA A 54 13.98 -19.53 2.77
C ALA A 54 13.89 -18.88 4.16
N GLY A 55 12.91 -19.30 4.96
CA GLY A 55 12.70 -18.79 6.32
C GLY A 55 11.76 -17.58 6.44
N MET A 56 11.22 -17.06 5.33
CA MET A 56 10.27 -15.92 5.39
C MET A 56 8.83 -16.31 5.75
N GLY A 57 8.54 -17.59 6.04
CA GLY A 57 7.18 -17.98 6.43
C GLY A 57 6.18 -18.13 5.27
N TRP A 58 6.57 -18.86 4.21
CA TRP A 58 5.76 -19.04 3.00
C TRP A 58 4.58 -20.00 3.16
N LYS A 59 4.61 -20.88 4.16
CA LYS A 59 3.54 -21.86 4.39
C LYS A 59 2.35 -21.15 5.02
N PRO A 60 1.21 -21.05 4.32
CA PRO A 60 0.06 -20.37 4.87
C PRO A 60 -0.63 -21.28 5.90
N GLU A 61 -0.58 -20.96 7.19
CA GLU A 61 -1.48 -21.55 8.19
C GLU A 61 -2.87 -20.89 8.16
N ILE A 62 -3.38 -20.72 6.93
CA ILE A 62 -4.55 -19.92 6.56
C ILE A 62 -5.83 -20.37 7.30
N LYS A 63 -5.96 -21.66 7.64
CA LYS A 63 -7.10 -22.20 8.41
C LYS A 63 -7.28 -21.57 9.80
N LYS A 64 -6.21 -21.05 10.42
CA LYS A 64 -6.25 -20.42 11.75
C LYS A 64 -6.75 -18.96 11.71
N TYR A 65 -6.66 -18.30 10.55
CA TYR A 65 -6.90 -16.86 10.41
C TYR A 65 -8.07 -16.51 9.45
N MET A 66 -8.55 -17.47 8.66
CA MET A 66 -9.63 -17.28 7.69
C MET A 66 -11.04 -17.28 8.26
N VAL A 67 -11.25 -17.86 9.44
CA VAL A 67 -12.61 -18.10 9.97
C VAL A 67 -13.23 -16.83 10.55
N GLU A 68 -12.46 -15.75 10.72
CA GLU A 68 -12.94 -14.48 11.29
C GLU A 68 -13.32 -13.40 10.26
N ILE A 69 -12.92 -13.51 8.98
CA ILE A 69 -12.95 -12.35 8.05
C ILE A 69 -13.86 -12.53 6.81
N ALA A 70 -14.32 -13.74 6.48
CA ALA A 70 -15.13 -13.95 5.28
C ALA A 70 -16.58 -14.34 5.61
N GLY A 71 -17.49 -13.36 5.64
CA GLY A 71 -18.92 -13.57 5.80
C GLY A 71 -19.64 -13.91 4.47
N PRO A 72 -20.27 -15.08 4.32
CA PRO A 72 -21.07 -15.47 3.14
C PRO A 72 -22.39 -14.69 2.94
N LYS A 73 -22.72 -13.71 3.79
CA LYS A 73 -23.98 -12.92 3.72
C LYS A 73 -23.96 -11.73 2.75
N VAL A 74 -22.82 -11.38 2.16
CA VAL A 74 -22.69 -10.17 1.32
C VAL A 74 -23.08 -10.43 -0.13
N LEU A 75 -23.02 -11.68 -0.60
CA LEU A 75 -23.40 -12.07 -1.96
C LEU A 75 -24.91 -11.89 -2.25
N GLU A 76 -25.75 -11.93 -1.22
CA GLU A 76 -27.20 -11.69 -1.35
C GLU A 76 -27.54 -10.21 -1.58
N GLN A 77 -26.70 -9.28 -1.12
CA GLN A 77 -27.01 -7.83 -1.17
C GLN A 77 -26.61 -7.17 -2.50
N LEU A 78 -25.79 -7.84 -3.32
CA LEU A 78 -25.17 -7.27 -4.51
C LEU A 78 -26.02 -7.35 -5.79
N LYS A 79 -27.14 -8.08 -5.79
CA LYS A 79 -27.93 -8.29 -7.02
C LYS A 79 -28.94 -7.20 -7.37
N GLU A 80 -29.19 -6.19 -6.52
CA GLU A 80 -30.46 -5.44 -6.63
C GLU A 80 -30.46 -3.93 -6.90
N LYS A 81 -29.41 -3.11 -6.71
CA LYS A 81 -29.66 -1.64 -6.58
C LYS A 81 -28.63 -0.73 -7.22
N GLY A 82 -29.00 -0.02 -8.30
CA GLY A 82 -28.23 1.12 -8.86
C GLY A 82 -27.94 2.19 -7.80
N LEU A 83 -26.66 2.55 -7.60
CA LEU A 83 -26.16 3.21 -6.37
C LEU A 83 -25.86 4.72 -6.52
N THR A 84 -26.00 5.43 -5.39
CA THR A 84 -25.60 6.83 -5.11
C THR A 84 -24.22 6.92 -4.41
N TYR A 85 -23.63 8.12 -4.25
CA TYR A 85 -22.25 8.32 -3.73
C TYR A 85 -22.00 7.78 -2.31
N GLY A 86 -22.92 8.00 -1.35
CA GLY A 86 -22.76 7.45 0.01
C GLY A 86 -22.79 5.91 0.05
N LYS A 87 -23.49 5.31 -0.91
CA LYS A 87 -23.57 3.87 -1.13
C LYS A 87 -22.25 3.32 -1.72
N TYR A 88 -21.56 4.08 -2.58
CA TYR A 88 -20.21 3.75 -3.06
C TYR A 88 -19.19 3.67 -1.92
N ILE A 89 -19.23 4.60 -0.96
CA ILE A 89 -18.34 4.57 0.23
C ILE A 89 -18.60 3.32 1.09
N ILE A 90 -19.86 3.01 1.37
CA ILE A 90 -20.23 1.83 2.18
C ILE A 90 -19.81 0.52 1.48
N VAL A 91 -20.06 0.39 0.18
CA VAL A 91 -19.64 -0.78 -0.61
C VAL A 91 -18.12 -0.88 -0.68
N SER A 92 -17.40 0.24 -0.79
CA SER A 92 -15.94 0.26 -0.79
C SER A 92 -15.38 -0.20 0.56
N ILE A 93 -15.97 0.24 1.68
CA ILE A 93 -15.60 -0.22 3.03
C ILE A 93 -15.85 -1.74 3.19
N ILE A 94 -17.01 -2.23 2.73
CA ILE A 94 -17.35 -3.66 2.79
C ILE A 94 -16.38 -4.49 1.93
N ASN A 95 -16.03 -4.01 0.72
CA ASN A 95 -15.07 -4.68 -0.15
C ASN A 95 -13.67 -4.72 0.47
N CYS A 96 -13.24 -3.63 1.13
CA CYS A 96 -11.96 -3.56 1.86
C CYS A 96 -11.87 -4.54 3.04
N LEU A 97 -13.01 -4.98 3.59
CA LEU A 97 -13.06 -5.83 4.77
C LEU A 97 -13.38 -7.31 4.46
N THR A 98 -13.65 -7.67 3.20
CA THR A 98 -14.12 -9.01 2.83
C THR A 98 -13.14 -9.74 1.91
N TYR A 99 -13.31 -9.64 0.58
CA TYR A 99 -12.52 -10.42 -0.40
C TYR A 99 -11.37 -9.63 -1.03
N ALA A 100 -11.44 -8.31 -1.12
CA ALA A 100 -10.36 -7.50 -1.70
C ALA A 100 -9.01 -7.71 -1.00
N PRO A 101 -8.92 -7.85 0.34
CA PRO A 101 -7.67 -8.18 1.02
C PRO A 101 -7.07 -9.52 0.57
N LEU A 102 -7.91 -10.52 0.30
CA LEU A 102 -7.47 -11.87 -0.09
C LEU A 102 -6.94 -11.93 -1.53
N PHE A 103 -7.40 -11.05 -2.41
CA PHE A 103 -6.82 -10.93 -3.76
C PHE A 103 -5.61 -10.01 -3.74
N ASN A 104 -5.70 -8.88 -3.04
CA ASN A 104 -4.62 -7.90 -2.95
C ASN A 104 -3.41 -8.43 -2.18
N MET A 105 -3.57 -9.41 -1.28
CA MET A 105 -2.43 -10.04 -0.59
C MET A 105 -1.44 -10.67 -1.56
N PHE A 106 -1.89 -11.20 -2.71
CA PHE A 106 -0.99 -11.76 -3.71
C PHE A 106 -0.18 -10.68 -4.40
N VAL A 107 -0.69 -9.46 -4.50
CA VAL A 107 0.08 -8.32 -5.02
C VAL A 107 1.00 -7.79 -3.92
N ALA A 108 0.49 -7.65 -2.70
CA ALA A 108 1.21 -7.10 -1.54
C ALA A 108 2.34 -8.00 -1.03
N VAL A 109 2.28 -9.33 -1.24
CA VAL A 109 3.30 -10.27 -0.73
C VAL A 109 4.70 -9.99 -1.29
N GLY A 110 4.80 -9.44 -2.51
CA GLY A 110 6.07 -9.03 -3.10
C GLY A 110 6.76 -7.93 -2.28
N GLU A 111 5.98 -6.97 -1.80
CA GLU A 111 6.45 -5.91 -0.93
C GLU A 111 6.75 -6.47 0.46
N GLU A 112 5.80 -7.20 1.05
CA GLU A 112 5.94 -7.72 2.41
C GLU A 112 7.16 -8.64 2.54
N ALA A 113 7.42 -9.51 1.57
CA ALA A 113 8.59 -10.39 1.59
C ALA A 113 9.92 -9.60 1.55
N GLY A 114 9.99 -8.51 0.79
CA GLY A 114 11.15 -7.62 0.80
C GLY A 114 11.28 -6.81 2.10
N TRP A 115 10.16 -6.28 2.60
CA TRP A 115 10.13 -5.43 3.78
C TRP A 115 10.23 -6.24 5.09
N ARG A 116 9.21 -7.05 5.39
CA ARG A 116 9.09 -7.81 6.64
C ARG A 116 9.93 -9.09 6.60
N GLY A 117 10.00 -9.74 5.43
CA GLY A 117 10.79 -10.95 5.25
C GLY A 117 12.30 -10.71 5.26
N TYR A 118 12.77 -9.50 4.90
CA TYR A 118 14.21 -9.23 4.74
C TYR A 118 14.70 -7.93 5.39
N LEU A 119 14.13 -6.77 5.04
CA LEU A 119 14.68 -5.47 5.47
C LEU A 119 14.52 -5.23 6.98
N TYR A 120 13.32 -5.35 7.51
CA TYR A 120 12.99 -5.07 8.91
C TYR A 120 13.82 -5.93 9.88
N PRO A 121 13.97 -7.26 9.68
CA PRO A 121 14.86 -8.08 10.50
C PRO A 121 16.29 -7.53 10.53
N LYS A 122 16.86 -7.16 9.38
CA LYS A 122 18.23 -6.62 9.30
C LYS A 122 18.38 -5.24 9.94
N LEU A 123 17.36 -4.39 9.82
CA LEU A 123 17.37 -3.08 10.49
C LEU A 123 17.29 -3.24 12.00
N LYS A 124 16.45 -4.16 12.50
CA LYS A 124 16.32 -4.45 13.93
C LYS A 124 17.59 -5.09 14.50
N GLU A 125 18.22 -6.00 13.75
CA GLU A 125 19.52 -6.59 14.11
C GLU A 125 20.62 -5.53 14.24
N LYS A 126 20.65 -4.56 13.31
CA LYS A 126 21.70 -3.54 13.28
C LYS A 126 21.48 -2.37 14.23
N TYR A 127 20.24 -1.94 14.44
CA TYR A 127 19.92 -0.68 15.12
C TYR A 127 19.02 -0.83 16.34
N GLY A 128 18.52 -2.04 16.62
CA GLY A 128 17.53 -2.28 17.67
C GLY A 128 16.08 -2.16 17.15
N LYS A 129 15.13 -2.61 17.99
CA LYS A 129 13.73 -2.79 17.59
C LYS A 129 13.04 -1.49 17.17
N ILE A 130 13.14 -0.44 18.00
CA ILE A 130 12.46 0.85 17.76
C ILE A 130 13.01 1.51 16.50
N GLN A 131 14.33 1.59 16.38
CA GLN A 131 15.01 2.15 15.22
C GLN A 131 14.72 1.34 13.96
N GLY A 132 14.66 0.00 14.07
CA GLY A 132 14.31 -0.86 12.95
C GLY A 132 12.91 -0.59 12.40
N TRP A 133 11.95 -0.35 13.28
CA TRP A 133 10.60 0.08 12.88
C TRP A 133 10.58 1.45 12.20
N LEU A 134 11.22 2.46 12.82
CA LEU A 134 11.25 3.82 12.29
C LEU A 134 11.93 3.86 10.92
N TYR A 135 13.12 3.26 10.79
CA TYR A 135 13.85 3.21 9.53
C TYR A 135 13.11 2.41 8.47
N GLY A 136 12.48 1.29 8.84
CA GLY A 136 11.68 0.49 7.92
C GLY A 136 10.54 1.31 7.31
N GLY A 137 9.80 2.05 8.15
CA GLY A 137 8.71 2.93 7.75
C GLY A 137 9.15 4.07 6.84
N ILE A 138 10.24 4.74 7.21
CA ILE A 138 10.83 5.83 6.42
C ILE A 138 11.31 5.34 5.07
N ILE A 139 12.05 4.22 5.02
CA ILE A 139 12.54 3.63 3.76
C ILE A 139 11.37 3.26 2.85
N TRP A 140 10.30 2.67 3.39
CA TRP A 140 9.11 2.34 2.64
C TRP A 140 8.39 3.59 2.10
N SER A 141 8.41 4.71 2.85
CA SER A 141 7.91 6.00 2.37
C SER A 141 8.72 6.55 1.20
N ILE A 142 10.05 6.63 1.36
CA ILE A 142 10.96 7.19 0.36
C ILE A 142 10.87 6.40 -0.95
N TRP A 143 10.63 5.09 -0.87
CA TRP A 143 10.38 4.25 -2.04
C TRP A 143 9.17 4.73 -2.88
N HIS A 144 8.17 5.37 -2.28
CA HIS A 144 6.98 5.92 -2.94
C HIS A 144 7.10 7.40 -3.36
N TRP A 145 8.12 8.13 -2.91
CA TRP A 145 8.17 9.57 -3.14
C TRP A 145 8.12 9.98 -4.62
N PRO A 146 8.79 9.30 -5.56
CA PRO A 146 8.70 9.67 -6.97
C PRO A 146 7.27 9.55 -7.52
N ILE A 147 6.55 8.48 -7.21
CA ILE A 147 5.17 8.33 -7.70
C ILE A 147 4.21 9.33 -7.06
N ILE A 148 4.40 9.67 -5.77
CA ILE A 148 3.66 10.76 -5.10
C ILE A 148 3.93 12.09 -5.82
N TRP A 149 5.18 12.37 -6.17
CA TRP A 149 5.54 13.57 -6.93
C TRP A 149 4.89 13.56 -8.32
N PHE A 150 5.10 12.51 -9.11
CA PHE A 150 4.77 12.55 -10.53
C PHE A 150 3.26 12.56 -10.77
N ILE A 151 2.50 11.77 -10.01
CA ILE A 151 1.07 11.55 -10.29
C ILE A 151 0.16 11.89 -9.11
N GLY A 152 0.71 12.35 -7.97
CA GLY A 152 -0.11 12.60 -6.78
C GLY A 152 -0.66 11.31 -6.19
N TYR A 153 0.14 10.24 -6.18
CA TYR A 153 -0.23 8.94 -5.61
C TYR A 153 -0.86 9.11 -4.21
N GLU A 154 -1.99 8.45 -3.96
CA GLU A 154 -2.86 8.51 -2.76
C GLU A 154 -3.57 9.83 -2.44
N TYR A 155 -3.02 10.99 -2.83
CA TYR A 155 -3.48 12.30 -2.34
C TYR A 155 -3.94 13.28 -3.43
N GLY A 156 -3.77 12.93 -4.70
CA GLY A 156 -3.87 13.87 -5.82
C GLY A 156 -2.77 14.93 -5.78
N LYS A 157 -2.94 15.99 -6.57
CA LYS A 157 -2.00 17.15 -6.62
C LYS A 157 -2.56 18.41 -5.96
N ASP A 158 -3.80 18.32 -5.51
CA ASP A 158 -4.67 19.45 -5.22
C ASP A 158 -4.70 19.81 -3.73
N TYR A 159 -3.52 19.94 -3.12
CA TYR A 159 -3.38 20.33 -1.71
C TYR A 159 -2.18 21.27 -1.48
N VAL A 160 -2.24 22.06 -0.40
CA VAL A 160 -1.18 23.01 -0.06
C VAL A 160 0.11 22.27 0.29
N GLY A 161 1.21 22.67 -0.33
CA GLY A 161 2.52 22.05 -0.09
C GLY A 161 2.76 20.76 -0.87
N PHE A 162 2.01 20.52 -1.95
CA PHE A 162 2.34 19.47 -2.92
C PHE A 162 3.77 19.64 -3.50
N PRO A 163 4.56 18.57 -3.64
CA PRO A 163 4.30 17.18 -3.22
C PRO A 163 4.77 16.87 -1.77
N VAL A 164 5.50 17.78 -1.14
CA VAL A 164 6.25 17.55 0.10
C VAL A 164 5.35 17.17 1.27
N VAL A 165 4.22 17.84 1.46
CA VAL A 165 3.29 17.53 2.56
C VAL A 165 2.73 16.11 2.42
N GLY A 166 2.37 15.68 1.20
CA GLY A 166 1.92 14.32 0.96
C GLY A 166 3.01 13.28 1.25
N MET A 167 4.26 13.56 0.87
CA MET A 167 5.40 12.68 1.17
C MET A 167 5.61 12.51 2.68
N LEU A 168 5.50 13.59 3.47
CA LEU A 168 5.64 13.54 4.92
C LEU A 168 4.49 12.80 5.59
N LEU A 169 3.24 13.06 5.16
CA LEU A 169 2.07 12.32 5.64
C LEU A 169 2.17 10.83 5.31
N PHE A 170 2.64 10.52 4.12
CA PHE A 170 2.87 9.14 3.70
C PHE A 170 3.96 8.47 4.56
N CYS A 171 4.98 9.21 5.01
CA CYS A 171 5.99 8.71 5.94
C CYS A 171 5.42 8.33 7.31
N ILE A 172 4.53 9.15 7.86
CA ILE A 172 3.83 8.83 9.11
C ILE A 172 2.97 7.57 8.91
N PHE A 173 2.26 7.51 7.79
CA PHE A 173 1.42 6.37 7.44
C PHE A 173 2.21 5.06 7.28
N THR A 174 3.25 5.04 6.44
CA THR A 174 4.06 3.82 6.22
C THR A 174 4.80 3.40 7.48
N THR A 175 5.19 4.33 8.35
CA THR A 175 5.78 3.99 9.65
C THR A 175 4.78 3.29 10.55
N THR A 176 3.57 3.84 10.67
CA THR A 176 2.51 3.27 11.51
C THR A 176 2.06 1.90 10.98
N SER A 177 1.73 1.82 9.69
CA SER A 177 1.35 0.57 9.01
C SER A 177 2.48 -0.45 9.01
N GLY A 178 3.73 0.00 8.84
CA GLY A 178 4.93 -0.81 8.89
C GLY A 178 5.13 -1.49 10.25
N ILE A 179 4.93 -0.75 11.35
CA ILE A 179 4.97 -1.30 12.72
C ILE A 179 3.91 -2.39 12.90
N ILE A 180 2.66 -2.14 12.48
CA ILE A 180 1.56 -3.10 12.62
C ILE A 180 1.86 -4.40 11.84
N CYS A 181 2.29 -4.27 10.59
CA CYS A 181 2.61 -5.42 9.75
C CYS A 181 3.82 -6.20 10.28
N ASP A 182 4.88 -5.52 10.70
CA ASP A 182 6.05 -6.20 11.29
C ASP A 182 5.70 -6.89 12.61
N TRP A 183 4.86 -6.27 13.46
CA TRP A 183 4.38 -6.90 14.69
C TRP A 183 3.58 -8.18 14.39
N LEU A 184 2.68 -8.16 13.39
CA LEU A 184 1.95 -9.35 12.96
C LEU A 184 2.90 -10.43 12.42
N TYR A 185 3.91 -10.03 11.64
CA TYR A 185 4.91 -10.95 11.12
C TYR A 185 5.74 -11.59 12.24
N GLU A 186 6.18 -10.82 13.25
CA GLU A 186 6.91 -11.34 14.42
C GLU A 186 6.09 -12.36 15.23
N ARG A 187 4.76 -12.20 15.27
CA ARG A 187 3.87 -13.09 16.02
C ARG A 187 3.50 -14.37 15.28
N THR A 188 3.46 -14.30 13.96
CA THR A 188 2.93 -15.38 13.13
C THR A 188 4.01 -16.09 12.33
N HIS A 189 5.16 -15.46 12.11
CA HIS A 189 6.21 -15.91 11.20
C HIS A 189 5.67 -16.38 9.85
N CYS A 190 4.61 -15.73 9.37
CA CYS A 190 3.89 -16.06 8.14
C CYS A 190 3.75 -14.79 7.30
N ILE A 191 4.39 -14.74 6.13
CA ILE A 191 4.43 -13.52 5.31
C ILE A 191 3.06 -13.13 4.74
N TRP A 192 2.15 -14.10 4.65
CA TRP A 192 0.80 -13.88 4.15
C TRP A 192 -0.07 -13.07 5.11
N VAL A 193 0.21 -13.13 6.43
CA VAL A 193 -0.56 -12.39 7.44
C VAL A 193 -0.42 -10.87 7.28
N PRO A 194 0.79 -10.27 7.26
CA PRO A 194 0.91 -8.84 6.97
C PRO A 194 0.49 -8.51 5.53
N SER A 195 0.61 -9.44 4.58
CA SER A 195 0.16 -9.23 3.19
C SER A 195 -1.35 -9.05 3.08
N ILE A 196 -2.15 -9.71 3.92
CA ILE A 196 -3.61 -9.50 3.97
C ILE A 196 -3.93 -8.08 4.46
N ILE A 197 -3.28 -7.64 5.53
CA ILE A 197 -3.49 -6.29 6.07
C ILE A 197 -3.04 -5.22 5.08
N HIS A 198 -1.87 -5.40 4.45
CA HIS A 198 -1.41 -4.51 3.39
C HIS A 198 -2.39 -4.53 2.20
N GLY A 199 -2.89 -5.70 1.80
CA GLY A 199 -3.91 -5.81 0.75
C GLY A 199 -5.21 -5.07 1.09
N ALA A 200 -5.64 -5.08 2.35
CA ALA A 200 -6.77 -4.32 2.86
C ALA A 200 -6.49 -2.80 2.83
N ILE A 201 -5.29 -2.40 3.23
CA ILE A 201 -4.84 -1.01 3.16
C ILE A 201 -4.90 -0.49 1.71
N ASN A 202 -4.38 -1.26 0.75
CA ASN A 202 -4.40 -0.88 -0.66
C ASN A 202 -5.83 -0.80 -1.23
N ALA A 203 -6.76 -1.63 -0.74
CA ALA A 203 -8.17 -1.49 -1.09
C ALA A 203 -8.77 -0.17 -0.55
N SER A 204 -8.38 0.21 0.67
CA SER A 204 -8.88 1.41 1.37
C SER A 204 -8.36 2.74 0.81
N ALA A 205 -7.27 2.73 0.02
CA ALA A 205 -6.72 3.89 -0.70
C ALA A 205 -7.79 4.65 -1.50
N THR A 206 -8.70 3.91 -2.13
CA THR A 206 -9.86 4.47 -2.87
C THR A 206 -10.78 5.31 -1.99
N VAL A 207 -10.95 4.95 -0.72
CA VAL A 207 -11.74 5.70 0.26
C VAL A 207 -11.02 7.01 0.63
N THR A 208 -9.70 6.98 0.80
CA THR A 208 -8.89 8.18 1.09
C THR A 208 -8.99 9.22 -0.03
N LEU A 209 -8.87 8.80 -1.29
CA LEU A 209 -9.05 9.69 -2.45
C LEU A 209 -10.47 10.27 -2.51
N ALA A 210 -11.48 9.44 -2.24
CA ALA A 210 -12.89 9.84 -2.24
C ALA A 210 -13.21 10.91 -1.18
N VAL A 211 -12.61 10.81 0.02
CA VAL A 211 -12.81 11.77 1.12
C VAL A 211 -12.05 13.08 0.87
N THR A 212 -10.81 13.00 0.39
CA THR A 212 -9.95 14.17 0.16
C THR A 212 -10.41 15.02 -1.03
N HIS A 213 -10.90 14.41 -2.11
CA HIS A 213 -11.43 15.17 -3.25
C HIS A 213 -12.79 15.82 -2.96
N ASN A 214 -13.65 15.21 -2.12
CA ASN A 214 -14.95 15.81 -1.75
C ASN A 214 -14.85 16.96 -0.76
N ALA A 215 -13.74 17.10 -0.02
CA ALA A 215 -13.55 18.26 0.84
C ALA A 215 -13.67 19.57 0.03
N LYS A 216 -13.17 19.62 -1.22
CA LYS A 216 -13.36 20.79 -2.11
C LYS A 216 -14.82 21.05 -2.50
N LEU A 217 -15.62 20.02 -2.76
CA LEU A 217 -17.07 20.17 -3.02
C LEU A 217 -17.79 20.74 -1.81
N TYR A 218 -17.45 20.29 -0.60
CA TYR A 218 -17.96 20.87 0.64
C TYR A 218 -17.55 22.34 0.84
N TYR A 219 -16.30 22.70 0.56
CA TYR A 219 -15.82 24.08 0.68
C TYR A 219 -16.41 25.02 -0.39
N LEU A 220 -16.58 24.56 -1.63
CA LEU A 220 -17.21 25.34 -2.70
C LEU A 220 -18.71 25.57 -2.43
N VAL A 221 -19.43 24.55 -1.93
CA VAL A 221 -20.85 24.69 -1.54
C VAL A 221 -21.02 25.68 -0.37
N ILE A 222 -20.09 25.74 0.58
CA ILE A 222 -20.17 26.70 1.70
C ILE A 222 -19.89 28.14 1.24
N ILE A 223 -19.03 28.35 0.25
CA ILE A 223 -18.74 29.68 -0.31
C ILE A 223 -19.94 30.17 -1.15
N ASP A 224 -20.57 29.30 -1.93
CA ASP A 224 -21.72 29.63 -2.78
C ASP A 224 -23.01 29.92 -1.98
N ILE A 225 -23.13 29.40 -0.75
CA ILE A 225 -24.25 29.69 0.17
C ILE A 225 -24.06 31.04 0.89
N LYS A 226 -22.88 31.67 0.81
CA LYS A 226 -22.57 32.94 1.48
C LYS A 226 -22.31 34.12 0.52
N GLY A 227 -22.51 33.92 -0.78
CA GLY A 227 -22.39 34.95 -1.83
C GLY A 227 -23.75 35.49 -2.26
#